data_AF-A0A8E0M8W9-F1
#
_entry.id   AF-A0A8E0M8W9-F1
#
_cell.length_a   1.000
_cell.length_b   1.000
_cell.length_c   1.000
_cell.angle_alpha   90.00
_cell.angle_beta   90.00
_cell.angle_gamma   90.00
#
_symmetry.space_group_name_H-M   'P 1'
#
loop_
_entity.id
_entity.type
_entity.pdbx_description
1 polymer ?
#
loop_
_entity_poly.entity_id
_entity_poly.type
_entity_poly.pdbx_seq_one_letter_code
_entity_poly.pdbx_strand_id
1 'polypeptide(L)'
;MTKDLKLMMARLTPLFKRRRQTRYWLSLVNQTYTPAYNFFMNVQPKDQRQRSIPLHSLINYDLADLETFIGLLRQHTQLTIEYVGFEEMRWPESNRVIQWRPRRDE
;
A
#
# COMPACT_ATOMS: atom_id res chain seq x y z
N MET A 1 15.23 -10.90 0.86
CA MET A 1 14.64 -9.55 0.72
C MET A 1 14.90 -9.02 -0.68
N THR A 2 13.85 -8.78 -1.46
CA THR A 2 13.94 -8.13 -2.78
C THR A 2 14.45 -6.68 -2.64
N LYS A 3 15.06 -6.14 -3.71
CA LYS A 3 15.61 -4.77 -3.74
C LYS A 3 14.54 -3.73 -3.42
N ASP A 4 13.34 -3.91 -3.97
CA ASP A 4 12.19 -3.03 -3.78
C ASP A 4 11.67 -3.03 -2.34
N LEU A 5 11.63 -4.19 -1.68
CA LEU A 5 11.21 -4.27 -0.28
C LEU A 5 12.18 -3.52 0.62
N LYS A 6 13.49 -3.64 0.39
CA LYS A 6 14.51 -2.89 1.14
C LYS A 6 14.34 -1.38 0.95
N LEU A 7 14.14 -0.93 -0.29
CA LEU A 7 13.93 0.48 -0.61
C LEU A 7 12.65 1.04 0.04
N MET A 8 11.56 0.27 -0.03
CA MET A 8 10.29 0.69 0.57
C MET A 8 10.39 0.77 2.10
N MET A 9 11.01 -0.20 2.75
CA MET A 9 11.21 -0.18 4.20
C MET A 9 12.15 0.96 4.64
N ALA A 10 13.20 1.24 3.86
CA ALA A 10 14.09 2.38 4.13
C ALA A 10 13.34 3.73 4.06
N ARG A 11 12.36 3.87 3.16
CA ARG A 11 11.50 5.07 3.06
C ARG A 11 10.39 5.11 4.13
N LEU A 12 9.82 3.96 4.48
CA LEU A 12 8.72 3.85 5.44
C LEU A 12 9.17 4.07 6.90
N THR A 13 10.30 3.50 7.29
CA THR A 13 10.84 3.55 8.66
C THR A 13 10.92 4.96 9.24
N PRO A 14 11.52 5.96 8.55
CA PRO A 14 11.63 7.32 9.10
C PRO A 14 10.27 8.07 9.18
N LEU A 15 9.27 7.64 8.42
CA LEU A 15 7.94 8.25 8.39
C LEU A 15 7.02 7.72 9.49
N PHE A 16 7.22 6.48 9.93
CA PHE A 16 6.47 5.88 11.02
C PHE A 16 7.02 6.33 12.37
N LYS A 17 6.50 7.47 12.87
CA LYS A 17 6.85 8.02 14.17
C LYS A 17 5.75 7.74 15.17
N ARG A 18 6.10 7.30 16.38
CA ARG A 18 5.13 7.10 17.47
C ARG A 18 4.57 8.46 17.89
N ARG A 19 3.40 8.82 17.35
CA ARG A 19 2.66 10.05 17.70
C ARG A 19 1.31 9.67 18.28
N ARG A 20 0.93 10.34 19.38
CA ARG A 20 -0.40 10.15 19.97
C ARG A 20 -1.48 10.59 18.98
N GLN A 21 -2.62 9.91 19.01
CA GLN A 21 -3.81 10.26 18.21
C GLN A 21 -3.51 10.44 16.71
N THR A 22 -2.59 9.64 16.15
CA THR A 22 -2.24 9.69 14.73
C THR A 22 -2.47 8.33 14.10
N ARG A 23 -3.24 8.31 13.01
CA ARG A 23 -3.49 7.11 12.21
C ARG A 23 -2.43 7.00 11.11
N TYR A 24 -1.97 5.77 10.90
CA TYR A 24 -1.00 5.40 9.88
C TYR A 24 -1.54 4.20 9.10
N TRP A 25 -1.52 4.29 7.77
CA TRP A 25 -1.85 3.16 6.88
C TRP A 25 -1.13 3.34 5.56
N LEU A 26 -1.08 2.27 4.77
CA LEU A 26 -0.55 2.28 3.42
C LEU A 26 -1.71 2.29 2.43
N SER A 27 -1.61 3.05 1.35
CA SER A 27 -2.45 2.84 0.17
C SER A 27 -1.63 2.22 -0.94
N LEU A 28 -2.16 1.14 -1.51
CA LEU A 28 -1.67 0.49 -2.71
C LEU A 28 -2.62 0.85 -3.84
N VAL A 29 -2.12 1.61 -4.82
CA VAL A 29 -2.89 2.11 -5.95
C VAL A 29 -2.48 1.37 -7.21
N ASN A 30 -3.43 0.71 -7.85
CA ASN A 30 -3.27 0.14 -9.18
C ASN A 30 -3.42 1.24 -10.23
N GLN A 31 -2.33 1.63 -10.88
CA GLN A 31 -2.36 2.61 -11.95
C GLN A 31 -2.48 1.89 -13.30
N THR A 32 -3.55 2.15 -14.04
CA THR A 32 -3.85 1.48 -15.31
C THR A 32 -3.23 2.17 -16.53
N TYR A 33 -3.13 3.51 -16.52
CA TYR A 33 -2.62 4.28 -17.67
C TYR A 33 -1.11 4.08 -17.89
N THR A 34 -0.35 4.06 -16.80
CA THR A 34 1.07 3.68 -16.79
C THR A 34 1.20 2.52 -15.83
N PRO A 35 1.16 1.26 -16.31
CA PRO A 35 1.07 0.06 -15.48
C PRO A 35 2.11 0.04 -14.36
N ALA A 36 1.64 0.33 -13.15
CA ALA A 36 2.46 0.38 -11.96
C ALA A 36 1.61 0.24 -10.71
N TYR A 37 2.18 -0.39 -9.70
CA TYR A 37 1.60 -0.45 -8.36
C TYR A 37 2.27 0.60 -7.48
N ASN A 38 1.53 1.63 -7.11
CA ASN A 38 2.04 2.76 -6.35
C ASN A 38 1.71 2.62 -4.86
N PHE A 39 2.74 2.70 -4.03
CA PHE A 39 2.62 2.66 -2.58
C PHE A 39 2.72 4.06 -1.99
N PHE A 40 1.76 4.40 -1.15
CA PHE A 40 1.73 5.64 -0.38
C PHE A 40 1.61 5.33 1.10
N MET A 41 2.24 6.16 1.93
CA MET A 41 2.00 6.19 3.36
C MET A 41 1.06 7.34 3.68
N ASN A 42 -0.07 7.00 4.31
CA ASN A 42 -1.00 7.98 4.82
C ASN A 42 -0.77 8.21 6.29
N VAL A 43 -0.81 9.49 6.67
CA VAL A 43 -0.69 9.94 8.04
C VAL A 43 -1.82 10.93 8.31
N GLN A 44 -2.62 10.65 9.33
CA GLN A 44 -3.71 11.53 9.76
C GLN A 44 -3.68 11.71 11.27
N PRO A 45 -3.09 12.80 11.77
CA PRO A 45 -3.30 13.24 13.15
C PRO A 45 -4.76 13.60 13.36
N LYS A 46 -5.26 13.41 14.58
CA LYS A 46 -6.60 13.86 14.97
C LYS A 46 -6.74 15.36 14.69
N ASP A 47 -7.88 15.73 14.12
CA ASP A 47 -8.25 17.12 13.80
C ASP A 47 -7.30 17.80 12.79
N GLN A 48 -6.52 17.03 12.03
CA GLN A 48 -5.65 17.54 10.97
C GLN A 48 -5.94 16.85 9.64
N ARG A 49 -5.61 17.56 8.55
CA ARG A 49 -5.71 17.02 7.19
C ARG A 49 -4.80 15.81 7.03
N GLN A 50 -5.32 14.78 6.36
CA GLN A 50 -4.55 13.64 5.93
C GLN A 50 -3.41 14.10 5.02
N ARG A 51 -2.24 13.48 5.18
CA ARG A 51 -1.10 13.60 4.27
C ARG A 51 -0.81 12.24 3.66
N SER A 52 -0.70 12.19 2.34
CA SER A 52 -0.29 11.02 1.58
C SER A 52 1.12 11.23 1.04
N ILE A 53 2.05 10.35 1.41
CA ILE A 53 3.47 10.46 1.09
C ILE A 53 3.85 9.30 0.15
N PRO A 54 4.36 9.55 -1.07
CA PRO A 54 4.76 8.49 -1.97
C PRO A 54 5.94 7.70 -1.39
N LEU A 55 5.81 6.37 -1.35
CA LEU A 55 6.85 5.47 -0.86
C LEU A 55 7.62 4.85 -2.02
N HIS A 56 6.97 4.14 -2.92
CA HIS A 56 7.64 3.40 -3.98
C HIS A 56 6.63 3.00 -5.05
N SER A 57 7.13 2.70 -6.25
CA SER A 57 6.31 2.24 -7.38
C SER A 57 6.93 0.97 -7.92
N LEU A 58 6.14 -0.10 -7.97
CA LEU A 58 6.54 -1.36 -8.59
C LEU A 58 6.12 -1.32 -10.05
N ILE A 59 7.10 -1.42 -10.95
CA ILE A 59 6.92 -1.39 -12.41
C ILE A 59 7.25 -2.79 -12.94
N ASN A 60 6.47 -3.28 -13.91
CA ASN A 60 6.59 -4.63 -14.49
C ASN A 60 6.31 -5.77 -13.50
N TYR A 61 5.46 -5.53 -12.52
CA TYR A 61 4.97 -6.57 -11.61
C TYR A 61 3.64 -7.10 -12.12
N ASP A 62 3.48 -8.42 -12.13
CA ASP A 62 2.16 -9.02 -12.28
C ASP A 62 1.43 -9.08 -10.92
N LEU A 63 0.21 -9.60 -10.92
CA LEU A 63 -0.62 -9.66 -9.71
C LEU A 63 -0.13 -10.72 -8.70
N ALA A 64 0.54 -11.79 -9.16
CA ALA A 64 1.08 -12.86 -8.31
C ALA A 64 2.37 -12.41 -7.60
N ASP A 65 3.23 -11.69 -8.32
CA ASP A 65 4.40 -11.01 -7.77
C ASP A 65 3.97 -10.00 -6.72
N LEU A 66 2.90 -9.24 -6.98
CA LEU A 66 2.34 -8.28 -6.02
C LEU A 66 1.82 -8.99 -4.76
N GLU A 67 1.08 -10.10 -4.91
CA GLU A 67 0.56 -10.86 -3.77
C GLU A 67 1.71 -11.34 -2.86
N THR A 68 2.75 -11.90 -3.47
CA THR A 68 3.96 -12.34 -2.77
C THR A 68 4.66 -11.18 -2.08
N PHE A 69 4.80 -10.04 -2.76
CA PHE A 69 5.39 -8.83 -2.19
C PHE A 69 4.60 -8.31 -0.99
N ILE A 70 3.27 -8.30 -1.08
CA ILE A 70 2.38 -7.88 0.02
C ILE A 70 2.50 -8.84 1.21
N GLY A 71 2.61 -10.15 0.95
CA GLY A 71 2.87 -11.15 1.97
C GLY A 71 4.16 -10.85 2.75
N LEU A 72 5.25 -10.59 2.04
CA LEU A 72 6.53 -10.21 2.65
C LEU A 72 6.44 -8.87 3.39
N LEU A 73 5.76 -7.87 2.81
CA LEU A 73 5.58 -6.57 3.44
C LEU A 73 4.87 -6.70 4.80
N ARG A 74 3.81 -7.49 4.88
CA ARG A 74 3.06 -7.74 6.13
C ARG A 74 3.89 -8.42 7.22
N GLN A 75 4.95 -9.13 6.86
CA GLN A 75 5.90 -9.68 7.83
C GLN A 75 6.80 -8.60 8.44
N HIS A 76 7.04 -7.50 7.71
CA HIS A 76 7.91 -6.40 8.14
C HIS A 76 7.16 -5.19 8.73
N THR A 77 5.86 -5.06 8.46
CA THR A 77 5.03 -3.99 9.01
C THR A 77 3.64 -4.49 9.38
N GLN A 78 3.10 -3.94 10.47
CA GLN A 78 1.73 -4.20 10.93
C GLN A 78 0.73 -3.12 10.45
N LEU A 79 1.16 -2.23 9.55
CA LEU A 79 0.29 -1.20 9.00
C LEU A 79 -0.83 -1.81 8.15
N THR A 80 -2.03 -1.27 8.30
CA THR A 80 -3.15 -1.58 7.40
C THR A 80 -2.80 -1.16 5.98
N ILE A 81 -3.17 -2.00 5.01
CA ILE A 81 -3.02 -1.71 3.58
C ILE A 81 -4.42 -1.53 3.00
N GLU A 82 -4.66 -0.35 2.47
CA GLU A 82 -5.84 0.01 1.69
C GLU A 82 -5.52 -0.22 0.21
N TYR A 83 -6.44 -0.87 -0.50
CA TYR A 83 -6.31 -1.15 -1.94
C TYR A 83 -7.23 -0.21 -2.73
N VAL A 84 -6.70 0.42 -3.78
CA VAL A 84 -7.41 1.38 -4.62
C VAL A 84 -7.15 1.04 -6.10
N GLY A 85 -8.20 0.96 -6.92
CA GLY A 85 -8.07 0.57 -8.34
C GLY A 85 -7.99 -0.94 -8.56
N PHE A 86 -8.36 -1.75 -7.56
CA PHE A 86 -8.40 -3.21 -7.64
C PHE A 86 -9.84 -3.75 -7.60
N GLU A 87 -10.81 -2.94 -8.00
CA GLU A 87 -12.20 -3.33 -8.07
C GLU A 87 -12.35 -4.59 -8.94
N GLU A 88 -13.16 -5.54 -8.48
CA GLU A 88 -13.44 -6.82 -9.17
C GLU A 88 -12.23 -7.75 -9.34
N MET A 89 -11.04 -7.35 -8.90
CA MET A 89 -9.85 -8.19 -8.94
C MET A 89 -9.79 -9.17 -7.77
N ARG A 90 -9.19 -10.33 -8.03
CA ARG A 90 -8.90 -11.35 -7.04
C ARG A 90 -7.42 -11.66 -7.04
N TRP A 91 -6.89 -11.91 -5.85
CA TRP A 91 -5.55 -12.40 -5.66
C TRP A 91 -5.36 -13.75 -6.36
N PRO A 92 -4.33 -13.95 -7.21
CA PRO A 92 -4.16 -15.18 -7.99
C PRO A 92 -4.01 -16.43 -7.14
N GLU A 93 -3.22 -16.36 -6.06
CA GLU A 93 -2.89 -17.52 -5.25
C GLU A 93 -3.98 -17.81 -4.22
N SER A 94 -4.46 -16.77 -3.52
CA SER A 94 -5.46 -16.93 -2.47
C SER A 94 -6.91 -16.89 -2.95
N ASN A 95 -7.16 -16.47 -4.20
CA ASN A 95 -8.48 -16.24 -4.80
C ASN A 95 -9.39 -15.28 -4.00
N ARG A 96 -8.80 -14.50 -3.10
CA ARG A 96 -9.49 -13.52 -2.26
C ARG A 96 -9.75 -12.26 -3.05
N VAL A 97 -10.94 -11.68 -2.89
CA VAL A 97 -11.27 -10.37 -3.45
C VAL A 97 -10.33 -9.32 -2.88
N ILE A 98 -9.70 -8.53 -3.75
CA ILE A 98 -8.72 -7.52 -3.35
C ILE A 98 -9.44 -6.29 -2.79
N GLN A 99 -10.44 -5.80 -3.52
CA GLN A 99 -11.20 -4.62 -3.15
C GLN A 99 -12.69 -4.89 -3.34
N TRP A 100 -13.41 -5.02 -2.22
CA TRP A 100 -14.86 -5.32 -2.24
C TRP A 100 -15.73 -4.13 -2.62
N ARG A 101 -15.30 -2.91 -2.29
CA ARG A 101 -16.05 -1.68 -2.58
C ARG A 101 -15.11 -0.67 -3.21
N PRO A 102 -15.52 0.03 -4.29
CA PRO A 102 -14.78 1.17 -4.79
C PRO A 102 -14.60 2.18 -3.65
N ARG A 103 -13.44 2.82 -3.60
CA ARG A 103 -13.25 3.95 -2.70
C ARG A 103 -14.27 5.01 -3.11
N ARG A 104 -15.18 5.33 -2.19
CA ARG A 104 -16.04 6.51 -2.38
C ARG A 104 -15.14 7.70 -2.12
N ASP A 105 -14.86 8.47 -3.16
CA ASP A 105 -14.38 9.83 -2.98
C ASP A 105 -15.50 10.57 -2.23
N GLU A 106 -15.22 10.94 -0.97
CA GLU A 106 -16.12 11.75 -0.14
C GLU A 106 -16.41 13.11 -0.78
#